data_AF-A0A354EPV3-F1
#
_entry.id   AF-A0A354EPV3-F1
#
_cell.length_a   1.000
_cell.length_b   1.000
_cell.length_c   1.000
_cell.angle_alpha   90.00
_cell.angle_beta   90.00
_cell.angle_gamma   90.00
#
_symmetry.space_group_name_H-M   'P 1'
#
loop_
_entity.id
_entity.type
_entity.pdbx_description
1 polymer ?
#
loop_
_entity_poly.entity_id
_entity_poly.type
_entity_poly.pdbx_seq_one_letter_code
_entity_poly.pdbx_strand_id
1 'polypeptide(L)'
;RDRDRLRQQVLEAHGWIIHRVWSADWYLRPQAALKKIEDAIALARAEWSARDEDGYKPARAVPVSFEAEQIDADFEVVTAVMEAGSAFVSDRNLYVEADFPVNRAVEPHETSLAQMTAYVVQVVQVEGPIHLDEITARIRILWGLGRAGSRIRAAVERAVTAAVQHGLILGGPFYSTPDQAVVGRDRSMVTSLSLRKPEVLPPAEIDHVLLTIIDANYGAGRDDLVQAASRAFGFSATSAQLKEVLKAGVGRLEAAGVVTVRGDLIVRKVAA
;
A
#
# COMPACT_ATOMS: atom_id res chain seq x y z
N ARG A 1 26.75 -1.76 14.91
CA ARG A 1 27.79 -2.46 14.11
C ARG A 1 27.16 -3.37 13.05
N ASP A 2 26.09 -4.09 13.37
CA ASP A 2 25.32 -4.87 12.38
C ASP A 2 24.47 -4.01 11.44
N ARG A 3 23.96 -2.87 11.92
CA ARG A 3 23.17 -1.93 11.11
C ARG A 3 23.91 -1.39 9.88
N ASP A 4 25.20 -1.07 10.00
CA ASP A 4 25.99 -0.56 8.88
C ASP A 4 26.40 -1.66 7.89
N ARG A 5 26.53 -2.89 8.37
CA ARG A 5 26.77 -4.07 7.52
C ARG A 5 25.52 -4.41 6.71
N LEU A 6 24.36 -4.42 7.36
CA LEU A 6 23.06 -4.62 6.70
C LEU A 6 22.77 -3.52 5.68
N ARG A 7 23.01 -2.25 6.02
CA ARG A 7 22.84 -1.12 5.09
C ARG A 7 23.74 -1.25 3.86
N GLN A 8 24.99 -1.65 4.04
CA GLN A 8 25.93 -1.87 2.95
C GLN A 8 25.46 -3.04 2.06
N GLN A 9 25.10 -4.17 2.66
CA GLN A 9 24.62 -5.36 1.93
C GLN A 9 23.36 -5.07 1.11
N VAL A 10 22.42 -4.29 1.66
CA VAL A 10 21.21 -3.88 0.92
C VAL A 10 21.55 -3.00 -0.27
N LEU A 11 22.42 -2.01 -0.09
CA LEU A 11 22.81 -1.10 -1.19
C LEU A 11 23.60 -1.84 -2.29
N GLU A 12 24.52 -2.72 -1.92
CA GLU A 12 25.26 -3.57 -2.87
C GLU A 12 24.33 -4.53 -3.62
N ALA A 13 23.30 -5.09 -2.96
CA ALA A 13 22.28 -5.92 -3.59
C ALA A 13 21.39 -5.15 -4.60
N HIS A 14 21.23 -3.84 -4.42
CA HIS A 14 20.56 -2.95 -5.38
C HIS A 14 21.52 -2.42 -6.47
N GLY A 15 22.74 -2.97 -6.54
CA GLY A 15 23.72 -2.65 -7.58
C GLY A 15 24.59 -1.43 -7.30
N TRP A 16 24.52 -0.85 -6.09
CA TRP A 16 25.38 0.29 -5.73
C TRP A 16 26.82 -0.16 -5.46
N ILE A 17 27.79 0.55 -6.03
CA ILE A 17 29.22 0.37 -5.75
C ILE A 17 29.63 1.38 -4.68
N ILE A 18 29.97 0.91 -3.48
CA ILE A 18 30.27 1.77 -2.33
C ILE A 18 31.78 1.96 -2.18
N HIS A 19 32.25 3.20 -2.36
CA HIS A 19 33.61 3.60 -2.02
C HIS A 19 33.62 4.33 -0.66
N ARG A 20 34.51 3.93 0.24
CA ARG A 20 34.64 4.55 1.58
C ARG A 20 35.85 5.46 1.65
N VAL A 21 35.63 6.63 2.26
CA VAL A 21 36.68 7.60 2.57
C VAL A 21 36.74 7.81 4.07
N TRP A 22 37.93 7.74 4.63
CA TRP A 22 38.15 8.01 6.06
C TRP A 22 38.37 9.52 6.26
N SER A 23 37.73 10.11 7.26
CA SER A 23 37.77 11.56 7.49
C SER A 23 39.19 12.07 7.77
N ALA A 24 40.04 11.30 8.46
CA ALA A 24 41.43 11.70 8.68
C ALA A 24 42.29 11.60 7.41
N ASP A 25 42.02 10.67 6.50
CA ASP A 25 42.74 10.60 5.21
C ASP A 25 42.36 11.78 4.31
N TRP A 26 41.08 12.16 4.31
CA TRP A 26 40.58 13.35 3.62
C TRP A 26 41.20 14.63 4.18
N TYR A 27 41.34 14.72 5.51
CA TYR A 27 41.89 15.89 6.19
C TYR A 27 43.41 16.02 6.03
N LEU A 28 44.15 14.92 6.15
CA LEU A 28 45.62 14.94 6.16
C LEU A 28 46.21 14.89 4.75
N ARG A 29 45.54 14.25 3.78
CA ARG A 29 46.04 14.05 2.41
C ARG A 29 44.92 14.21 1.37
N PRO A 30 44.31 15.41 1.26
CA PRO A 30 43.12 15.63 0.43
C PRO A 30 43.36 15.30 -1.04
N GLN A 31 44.52 15.64 -1.62
CA GLN A 31 44.82 15.36 -3.03
C GLN A 31 44.94 13.87 -3.34
N ALA A 32 45.53 13.10 -2.42
CA ALA A 32 45.63 11.65 -2.58
C ALA A 32 44.28 10.96 -2.36
N ALA A 33 43.45 11.47 -1.45
CA ALA A 33 42.09 10.97 -1.23
C ALA A 33 41.19 11.30 -2.43
N LEU A 34 41.31 12.50 -3.01
CA LEU A 34 40.58 12.91 -4.21
C LEU A 34 40.90 12.00 -5.40
N LYS A 35 42.18 11.74 -5.66
CA LYS A 35 42.60 10.83 -6.73
C LYS A 35 42.01 9.43 -6.57
N LYS A 36 41.96 8.90 -5.34
CA LYS A 36 41.33 7.60 -5.06
C LYS A 36 39.83 7.59 -5.35
N ILE A 37 39.14 8.71 -5.12
CA ILE A 37 37.71 8.86 -5.47
C ILE A 37 37.53 8.91 -6.98
N GLU A 38 38.37 9.67 -7.69
CA GLU A 38 38.33 9.75 -9.16
C GLU A 38 38.56 8.38 -9.81
N ASP A 39 39.57 7.64 -9.34
CA ASP A 39 39.88 6.28 -9.79
C ASP A 39 38.71 5.33 -9.49
N ALA A 40 38.09 5.44 -8.31
CA ALA A 40 36.94 4.64 -7.94
C ALA A 40 35.69 4.94 -8.78
N ILE A 41 35.46 6.20 -9.14
CA ILE A 41 34.36 6.60 -10.03
C ILE A 41 34.61 6.07 -11.46
N ALA A 42 35.85 6.15 -11.94
CA ALA A 42 36.21 5.63 -13.27
C ALA A 42 35.99 4.11 -13.35
N LEU A 43 36.43 3.37 -12.32
CA LEU A 43 36.19 1.92 -12.21
C LEU A 43 34.71 1.59 -12.11
N ALA A 44 33.95 2.33 -11.30
CA ALA A 44 32.50 2.11 -11.16
C ALA A 44 31.75 2.35 -12.49
N ARG A 45 32.14 3.39 -13.26
CA ARG A 45 31.58 3.67 -14.58
C ARG A 45 31.91 2.57 -15.60
N ALA A 46 33.15 2.07 -15.58
CA ALA A 46 33.56 0.98 -16.46
C ALA A 46 32.82 -0.34 -16.12
N GLU A 47 32.65 -0.64 -14.83
CA GLU A 47 31.90 -1.81 -14.37
C GLU A 47 30.40 -1.70 -14.72
N TRP A 48 29.82 -0.51 -14.64
CA TRP A 48 28.44 -0.27 -15.07
C TRP A 48 28.27 -0.41 -16.59
N SER A 49 29.21 0.14 -17.37
CA SER A 49 29.20 0.03 -18.84
C SER A 49 29.34 -1.43 -19.31
N ALA A 50 30.17 -2.24 -18.62
CA ALA A 50 30.29 -3.66 -18.91
C ALA A 50 29.02 -4.46 -18.51
N ARG A 51 28.32 -4.05 -17.44
CA ARG A 51 27.04 -4.64 -17.02
C ARG A 51 25.89 -4.34 -17.98
N ASP A 52 25.92 -3.21 -18.69
CA ASP A 52 24.95 -2.86 -19.74
C ASP A 52 25.18 -3.68 -21.03
N GLU A 53 26.44 -3.95 -21.41
CA GLU A 53 26.77 -4.80 -22.58
C GLU A 53 26.39 -6.28 -22.39
N ASP A 54 26.48 -6.81 -21.17
CA ASP A 54 26.06 -8.18 -20.82
C ASP A 54 24.54 -8.33 -20.62
N GLY A 55 23.78 -7.25 -20.79
CA GLY A 55 22.34 -7.21 -20.58
C GLY A 55 21.99 -7.38 -19.10
N TYR A 56 21.71 -6.27 -18.42
CA TYR A 56 21.21 -6.25 -17.04
C TYR A 56 20.05 -7.26 -16.86
N LYS A 57 20.37 -8.42 -16.29
CA LYS A 57 19.38 -9.34 -15.73
C LYS A 57 19.16 -8.88 -14.30
N PRO A 58 17.95 -8.38 -13.94
CA PRO A 58 17.67 -8.02 -12.56
C PRO A 58 18.04 -9.20 -11.67
N ALA A 59 18.64 -8.90 -10.52
CA ALA A 59 18.93 -9.89 -9.50
C ALA A 59 17.68 -10.76 -9.32
N ARG A 60 17.87 -12.06 -9.59
CA ARG A 60 16.85 -13.11 -9.55
C ARG A 60 15.84 -12.78 -8.47
N ALA A 61 14.57 -12.66 -8.88
CA ALA A 61 13.45 -12.41 -7.98
C ALA A 61 13.67 -13.22 -6.69
N VAL A 62 13.74 -12.51 -5.56
CA VAL A 62 13.56 -13.12 -4.24
C VAL A 62 12.36 -14.04 -4.41
N PRO A 63 12.48 -15.36 -4.11
CA PRO A 63 11.39 -16.28 -4.34
C PRO A 63 10.19 -15.71 -3.61
N VAL A 64 9.21 -15.25 -4.37
CA VAL A 64 7.91 -14.89 -3.82
C VAL A 64 7.35 -16.22 -3.37
N SER A 65 7.37 -16.48 -2.07
CA SER A 65 6.49 -17.50 -1.51
C SER A 65 5.08 -16.94 -1.63
N PHE A 66 4.39 -17.37 -2.66
CA PHE A 66 2.95 -17.25 -2.74
C PHE A 66 2.38 -18.29 -1.77
N GLU A 67 2.15 -17.89 -0.53
CA GLU A 67 1.26 -18.67 0.33
C GLU A 67 -0.15 -18.34 -0.14
N ALA A 68 -0.68 -19.21 -1.00
CA ALA A 68 -2.10 -19.24 -1.33
C ALA A 68 -2.83 -19.77 -0.10
N GLU A 69 -3.30 -18.88 0.76
CA GLU A 69 -4.24 -19.26 1.80
C GLU A 69 -5.66 -19.22 1.20
N GLN A 70 -6.30 -20.39 1.13
CA GLN A 70 -7.71 -20.49 0.73
C GLN A 70 -8.58 -19.94 1.85
N ILE A 71 -9.05 -18.70 1.69
CA ILE A 71 -10.04 -18.09 2.58
C ILE A 71 -11.39 -18.23 1.88
N ASP A 72 -12.01 -19.42 2.01
CA ASP A 72 -13.19 -19.92 1.30
C ASP A 72 -12.92 -20.52 -0.10
N ALA A 73 -13.77 -21.47 -0.51
CA ALA A 73 -13.75 -22.11 -1.83
C ALA A 73 -13.98 -21.15 -3.02
N ASP A 74 -14.29 -19.88 -2.72
CA ASP A 74 -14.59 -18.83 -3.69
C ASP A 74 -13.48 -17.75 -3.80
N PHE A 75 -12.41 -17.81 -2.98
CA PHE A 75 -11.37 -16.78 -3.00
C PHE A 75 -9.93 -17.33 -2.84
N GLU A 76 -9.17 -17.27 -3.93
CA GLU A 76 -7.70 -17.37 -3.86
C GLU A 76 -7.11 -16.01 -3.51
N VAL A 77 -6.42 -15.92 -2.37
CA VAL A 77 -5.64 -14.73 -1.99
C VAL A 77 -4.17 -15.02 -2.29
N VAL A 78 -3.65 -14.38 -3.34
CA VAL A 78 -2.23 -14.47 -3.70
C VAL A 78 -1.51 -13.28 -3.07
N THR A 79 -1.01 -13.46 -1.85
CA THR A 79 -0.24 -12.44 -1.14
C THR A 79 1.23 -12.79 -1.02
N ALA A 80 2.09 -11.82 -1.32
CA ALA A 80 3.53 -11.93 -1.09
C ALA A 80 3.85 -11.45 0.35
N VAL A 81 4.29 -12.37 1.21
CA VAL A 81 4.70 -12.10 2.60
C VAL A 81 6.14 -11.52 2.61
N MET A 82 6.41 -10.55 3.47
CA MET A 82 7.78 -10.02 3.70
C MET A 82 8.27 -10.39 5.09
N GLU A 83 9.55 -10.78 5.16
CA GLU A 83 10.36 -10.61 6.36
C GLU A 83 10.56 -9.10 6.64
N ALA A 84 10.32 -8.72 7.89
CA ALA A 84 10.34 -7.34 8.35
C ALA A 84 11.73 -6.70 8.18
N GLY A 85 11.84 -5.75 7.26
CA GLY A 85 13.12 -5.07 7.03
C GLY A 85 13.09 -3.97 5.96
N SER A 86 12.15 -3.02 6.06
CA SER A 86 12.16 -1.82 5.21
C SER A 86 11.88 -0.57 6.04
N ALA A 87 12.97 0.11 6.42
CA ALA A 87 12.94 1.39 7.13
C ALA A 87 12.68 2.55 6.17
N PHE A 88 11.44 2.66 5.68
CA PHE A 88 10.82 3.95 5.43
C PHE A 88 9.81 4.16 6.57
N VAL A 89 10.26 4.83 7.62
CA VAL A 89 9.40 5.32 8.70
C VAL A 89 9.35 6.84 8.55
N SER A 90 8.57 7.30 7.58
CA SER A 90 7.71 8.45 7.85
C SER A 90 6.42 7.86 8.40
N ASP A 91 5.88 8.47 9.46
CA ASP A 91 4.64 8.16 10.15
C ASP A 91 3.67 7.27 9.33
N ARG A 92 3.79 5.94 9.49
CA ARG A 92 2.99 5.00 8.70
C ARG A 92 1.61 5.00 9.32
N ASN A 93 0.67 5.62 8.64
CA ASN A 93 -0.73 5.54 9.01
C ASN A 93 -1.21 4.10 8.76
N LEU A 94 -1.09 3.25 9.77
CA LEU A 94 -1.43 1.84 9.65
C LEU A 94 -2.94 1.66 9.53
N TYR A 95 -3.36 0.67 8.74
CA TYR A 95 -4.74 0.24 8.74
C TYR A 95 -5.10 -0.39 10.08
N VAL A 96 -6.21 0.06 10.68
CA VAL A 96 -6.73 -0.46 11.94
C VAL A 96 -8.03 -1.19 11.65
N GLU A 97 -8.05 -2.47 11.97
CA GLU A 97 -9.22 -3.33 11.88
C GLU A 97 -10.19 -3.06 13.04
N ALA A 98 -11.49 -2.98 12.76
CA ALA A 98 -12.47 -2.75 13.81
C ALA A 98 -12.50 -3.95 14.77
N ASP A 99 -12.51 -3.67 16.07
CA ASP A 99 -12.65 -4.67 17.12
C ASP A 99 -13.54 -4.09 18.23
N PHE A 100 -14.73 -4.66 18.38
CA PHE A 100 -15.71 -4.23 19.38
C PHE A 100 -16.66 -5.37 19.74
N PRO A 101 -17.24 -5.37 20.94
CA PRO A 101 -18.12 -6.44 21.36
C PRO A 101 -19.43 -6.46 20.55
N VAL A 102 -19.85 -7.66 20.16
CA VAL A 102 -21.12 -7.93 19.50
C VAL A 102 -21.92 -8.94 20.30
N ASN A 103 -23.25 -8.94 20.17
CA ASN A 103 -24.09 -9.95 20.82
C ASN A 103 -23.97 -11.30 20.11
N ARG A 104 -23.00 -12.12 20.55
CA ARG A 104 -22.77 -13.47 20.02
C ARG A 104 -23.83 -14.51 20.45
N ALA A 105 -24.80 -14.15 21.30
CA ALA A 105 -25.92 -15.02 21.63
C ALA A 105 -26.95 -15.12 20.50
N VAL A 106 -26.90 -14.21 19.52
CA VAL A 106 -27.76 -14.20 18.33
C VAL A 106 -26.87 -14.30 17.10
N GLU A 107 -27.26 -15.13 16.13
CA GLU A 107 -26.50 -15.23 14.89
C GLU A 107 -26.56 -13.90 14.09
N PRO A 108 -25.53 -13.56 13.29
CA PRO A 108 -25.50 -12.29 12.57
C PRO A 108 -26.74 -12.06 11.70
N HIS A 109 -27.23 -13.11 11.05
CA HIS A 109 -28.37 -13.01 10.14
C HIS A 109 -29.74 -12.97 10.83
N GLU A 110 -29.79 -13.27 12.13
CA GLU A 110 -30.97 -13.14 13.00
C GLU A 110 -30.96 -11.83 13.80
N THR A 111 -29.84 -11.11 13.78
CA THR A 111 -29.72 -9.79 14.40
C THR A 111 -30.70 -8.81 13.74
N SER A 112 -31.40 -8.01 14.55
CA SER A 112 -32.34 -7.02 14.03
C SER A 112 -31.66 -6.04 13.06
N LEU A 113 -32.41 -5.54 12.07
CA LEU A 113 -31.87 -4.60 11.09
C LEU A 113 -31.25 -3.37 11.75
N ALA A 114 -31.91 -2.80 12.78
CA ALA A 114 -31.41 -1.63 13.51
C ALA A 114 -30.06 -1.93 14.20
N GLN A 115 -29.96 -3.09 14.86
CA GLN A 115 -28.73 -3.47 15.54
C GLN A 115 -27.59 -3.79 14.57
N MET A 116 -27.88 -4.50 13.47
CA MET A 116 -26.88 -4.76 12.42
C MET A 116 -26.42 -3.45 11.75
N THR A 117 -27.34 -2.50 11.55
CA THR A 117 -27.03 -1.16 11.03
C THR A 117 -26.06 -0.43 11.97
N ALA A 118 -26.29 -0.49 13.28
CA ALA A 118 -25.37 0.11 14.25
C ALA A 118 -23.96 -0.52 14.17
N TYR A 119 -23.86 -1.85 14.05
CA TYR A 119 -22.57 -2.52 13.89
C TYR A 119 -21.87 -2.16 12.57
N VAL A 120 -22.61 -2.11 11.46
CA VAL A 120 -22.06 -1.68 10.16
C VAL A 120 -21.52 -0.26 10.23
N VAL A 121 -22.27 0.67 10.82
CA VAL A 121 -21.82 2.06 10.99
C VAL A 121 -20.55 2.11 11.84
N GLN A 122 -20.48 1.33 12.91
CA GLN A 122 -19.29 1.25 13.77
C GLN A 122 -18.06 0.68 13.03
N VAL A 123 -18.24 -0.33 12.17
CA VAL A 123 -17.18 -0.81 11.27
C VAL A 123 -16.71 0.31 10.35
N VAL A 124 -17.64 1.00 9.67
CA VAL A 124 -17.29 2.09 8.74
C VAL A 124 -16.63 3.28 9.44
N GLN A 125 -17.01 3.58 10.68
CA GLN A 125 -16.37 4.62 11.49
C GLN A 125 -14.87 4.33 11.73
N VAL A 126 -14.50 3.07 11.96
CA VAL A 126 -13.10 2.70 12.20
C VAL A 126 -12.35 2.47 10.89
N GLU A 127 -12.96 1.73 9.97
CA GLU A 127 -12.30 1.18 8.79
C GLU A 127 -12.59 1.96 7.49
N GLY A 128 -13.48 2.96 7.51
CA GLY A 128 -13.82 3.77 6.35
C GLY A 128 -12.64 4.58 5.79
N PRO A 129 -12.56 4.80 4.46
CA PRO A 129 -13.35 4.15 3.42
C PRO A 129 -13.11 2.63 3.35
N ILE A 130 -14.17 1.81 3.32
CA ILE A 130 -14.09 0.33 3.34
C ILE A 130 -15.04 -0.30 2.32
N HIS A 131 -14.61 -1.38 1.66
CA HIS A 131 -15.42 -2.13 0.68
C HIS A 131 -16.51 -2.99 1.36
N LEU A 132 -17.66 -3.19 0.71
CA LEU A 132 -18.77 -4.02 1.21
C LEU A 132 -18.33 -5.43 1.67
N ASP A 133 -17.47 -6.08 0.88
CA ASP A 133 -16.99 -7.43 1.20
C ASP A 133 -16.16 -7.44 2.49
N GLU A 134 -15.39 -6.38 2.75
CA GLU A 134 -14.61 -6.24 3.98
C GLU A 134 -15.49 -5.90 5.18
N ILE A 135 -16.57 -5.13 5.00
CA ILE A 135 -17.60 -4.94 6.04
C ILE A 135 -18.21 -6.31 6.41
N THR A 136 -18.53 -7.13 5.41
CA THR A 136 -19.07 -8.47 5.63
C THR A 136 -18.06 -9.39 6.32
N ALA A 137 -16.80 -9.35 5.90
CA ALA A 137 -15.72 -10.10 6.53
C ALA A 137 -15.51 -9.66 7.99
N ARG A 138 -15.53 -8.35 8.27
CA ARG A 138 -15.41 -7.80 9.62
C ARG A 138 -16.53 -8.27 10.53
N ILE A 139 -17.79 -8.14 10.10
CA ILE A 139 -18.94 -8.61 10.86
C ILE A 139 -18.80 -10.11 11.18
N ARG A 140 -18.42 -10.92 10.21
CA ARG A 140 -18.16 -12.35 10.43
C ARG A 140 -17.07 -12.59 11.50
N ILE A 141 -15.95 -11.87 11.42
CA ILE A 141 -14.81 -12.00 12.36
C ILE A 141 -15.21 -11.57 13.77
N LEU A 142 -15.99 -10.50 13.92
CA LEU A 142 -16.51 -10.04 15.22
C LEU A 142 -17.38 -11.10 15.92
N TRP A 143 -18.06 -11.96 15.15
CA TRP A 143 -18.79 -13.11 15.68
C TRP A 143 -17.93 -14.38 15.87
N GLY A 144 -16.65 -14.35 15.52
CA GLY A 144 -15.74 -15.50 15.60
C GLY A 144 -16.05 -16.58 14.56
N LEU A 145 -16.69 -16.23 13.45
CA LEU A 145 -17.10 -17.18 12.42
C LEU A 145 -16.01 -17.34 11.35
N GLY A 146 -15.84 -18.57 10.86
CA GLY A 146 -14.86 -18.89 9.81
C GLY A 146 -15.27 -18.50 8.39
N ARG A 147 -16.57 -18.34 8.10
CA ARG A 147 -17.09 -17.95 6.77
C ARG A 147 -18.38 -17.14 6.85
N ALA A 148 -18.65 -16.32 5.82
CA ALA A 148 -19.90 -15.56 5.70
C ALA A 148 -20.80 -16.23 4.63
N GLY A 149 -21.80 -16.98 5.07
CA GLY A 149 -22.80 -17.54 4.17
C GLY A 149 -23.71 -16.46 3.55
N SER A 150 -24.49 -16.83 2.52
CA SER A 150 -25.39 -15.91 1.79
C SER A 150 -26.34 -15.13 2.70
N ARG A 151 -26.82 -15.74 3.81
CA ARG A 151 -27.69 -15.09 4.79
C ARG A 151 -27.01 -13.96 5.55
N ILE A 152 -25.75 -14.14 5.92
CA ILE A 152 -24.96 -13.11 6.63
C ILE A 152 -24.71 -11.95 5.66
N ARG A 153 -24.27 -12.24 4.43
CA ARG A 153 -24.07 -11.24 3.39
C ARG A 153 -25.34 -10.42 3.15
N ALA A 154 -26.49 -11.07 2.97
CA ALA A 154 -27.78 -10.40 2.78
C ALA A 154 -28.21 -9.56 4.00
N ALA A 155 -27.86 -9.96 5.23
CA ALA A 155 -28.13 -9.16 6.43
C ALA A 155 -27.26 -7.89 6.46
N VAL A 156 -25.99 -8.00 6.13
CA VAL A 156 -25.05 -6.87 6.05
C VAL A 156 -25.45 -5.90 4.92
N GLU A 157 -25.78 -6.40 3.74
CA GLU A 157 -26.24 -5.58 2.60
C GLU A 157 -27.49 -4.76 2.93
N ARG A 158 -28.48 -5.37 3.62
CA ARG A 158 -29.67 -4.65 4.08
C ARG A 158 -29.33 -3.57 5.11
N ALA A 159 -28.40 -3.85 6.02
CA ALA A 159 -27.95 -2.89 7.02
C ALA A 159 -27.16 -1.72 6.41
N VAL A 160 -26.28 -1.99 5.45
CA VAL A 160 -25.58 -0.96 4.67
C VAL A 160 -26.58 -0.09 3.91
N THR A 161 -27.58 -0.69 3.26
CA THR A 161 -28.63 0.04 2.55
C THR A 161 -29.41 0.96 3.50
N ALA A 162 -29.80 0.47 4.67
CA ALA A 162 -30.46 1.27 5.70
C ALA A 162 -29.57 2.41 6.21
N ALA A 163 -28.28 2.13 6.48
CA ALA A 163 -27.33 3.15 6.92
C ALA A 163 -27.16 4.29 5.90
N VAL A 164 -27.09 3.96 4.61
CA VAL A 164 -27.02 4.95 3.52
C VAL A 164 -28.31 5.76 3.43
N GLN A 165 -29.48 5.11 3.48
CA GLN A 165 -30.78 5.78 3.43
C GLN A 165 -30.97 6.77 4.59
N HIS A 166 -30.42 6.47 5.76
CA HIS A 166 -30.44 7.34 6.94
C HIS A 166 -29.28 8.36 6.96
N GLY A 167 -28.41 8.39 5.95
CA GLY A 167 -27.28 9.32 5.87
C GLY A 167 -26.17 9.06 6.89
N LEU A 168 -26.14 7.89 7.52
CA LEU A 168 -25.14 7.52 8.53
C LEU A 168 -23.79 7.15 7.90
N ILE A 169 -23.83 6.62 6.67
CA ILE A 169 -22.67 6.34 5.83
C ILE A 169 -22.98 6.78 4.40
N LEU A 170 -21.94 7.06 3.62
CA LEU A 170 -22.03 7.52 2.24
C LEU A 170 -21.21 6.59 1.33
N GLY A 171 -21.58 6.53 0.05
CA GLY A 171 -20.81 5.84 -0.99
C GLY A 171 -21.47 4.57 -1.54
N GLY A 172 -20.63 3.62 -1.94
CA GLY A 172 -21.00 2.39 -2.64
C GLY A 172 -20.18 2.19 -3.92
N PRO A 173 -19.39 1.11 -4.07
CA PRO A 173 -19.26 -0.05 -3.16
C PRO A 173 -18.31 0.17 -1.96
N PHE A 174 -17.64 1.32 -1.89
CA PHE A 174 -16.83 1.74 -0.74
C PHE A 174 -17.61 2.72 0.12
N TYR A 175 -17.59 2.52 1.44
CA TYR A 175 -18.39 3.30 2.38
C TYR A 175 -17.51 4.06 3.38
N SER A 176 -17.91 5.29 3.68
CA SER A 176 -17.31 6.19 4.68
C SER A 176 -18.40 6.86 5.50
N THR A 177 -18.08 7.38 6.68
CA THR A 177 -18.99 8.31 7.36
C THR A 177 -18.90 9.70 6.72
N PRO A 178 -19.94 10.56 6.84
CA PRO A 178 -19.99 11.87 6.17
C PRO A 178 -18.79 12.78 6.44
N ASP A 179 -18.24 12.75 7.65
CA ASP A 179 -17.15 13.63 8.09
C ASP A 179 -15.78 12.93 8.13
N GLN A 180 -15.66 11.74 7.52
CA GLN A 180 -14.44 10.96 7.59
C GLN A 180 -13.34 11.55 6.71
N ALA A 181 -12.23 11.95 7.33
CA ALA A 181 -11.04 12.36 6.58
C ALA A 181 -10.47 11.16 5.82
N VAL A 182 -10.24 11.35 4.52
CA VAL A 182 -9.59 10.35 3.67
C VAL A 182 -8.08 10.45 3.84
N VAL A 183 -7.47 9.35 4.25
CA VAL A 183 -6.03 9.21 4.43
C VAL A 183 -5.57 7.89 3.85
N GLY A 184 -4.37 7.87 3.27
CA GLY A 184 -3.73 6.65 2.83
C GLY A 184 -3.38 5.77 4.03
N ARG A 185 -3.68 4.46 3.95
CA ARG A 185 -3.40 3.51 5.04
C ARG A 185 -2.50 2.37 4.60
N ASP A 186 -1.43 2.12 5.34
CA ASP A 186 -0.51 1.00 5.14
C ASP A 186 -1.15 -0.30 5.66
N ARG A 187 -1.31 -1.28 4.77
CA ARG A 187 -1.97 -2.57 5.04
C ARG A 187 -0.97 -3.72 5.26
N SER A 188 0.32 -3.42 5.45
CA SER A 188 1.36 -4.42 5.69
C SER A 188 1.20 -5.20 7.00
N MET A 189 0.46 -4.66 7.97
CA MET A 189 0.27 -5.24 9.31
C MET A 189 -1.16 -5.76 9.56
N VAL A 190 -2.00 -5.85 8.52
CA VAL A 190 -3.37 -6.38 8.66
C VAL A 190 -3.33 -7.90 8.92
N THR A 191 -4.28 -8.34 9.74
CA THR A 191 -4.60 -9.74 10.00
C THR A 191 -5.53 -10.30 8.94
N SER A 192 -6.51 -9.51 8.48
CA SER A 192 -7.44 -9.93 7.42
C SER A 192 -6.75 -9.87 6.05
N LEU A 193 -6.34 -11.02 5.51
CA LEU A 193 -5.59 -11.08 4.25
C LEU A 193 -6.37 -10.59 3.02
N SER A 194 -7.71 -10.63 3.07
CA SER A 194 -8.56 -10.06 2.03
C SER A 194 -8.31 -8.56 1.79
N LEU A 195 -7.89 -7.82 2.85
CA LEU A 195 -7.49 -6.41 2.76
C LEU A 195 -6.26 -6.16 1.88
N ARG A 196 -5.50 -7.21 1.55
CA ARG A 196 -4.34 -7.14 0.64
C ARG A 196 -4.71 -7.44 -0.81
N LYS A 197 -5.99 -7.54 -1.16
CA LYS A 197 -6.42 -7.58 -2.56
C LYS A 197 -6.41 -6.17 -3.15
N PRO A 198 -5.87 -5.95 -4.36
CA PRO A 198 -5.89 -4.62 -4.98
C PRO A 198 -7.32 -4.05 -5.16
N GLU A 199 -8.31 -4.90 -5.39
CA GLU A 199 -9.70 -4.50 -5.65
C GLU A 199 -10.38 -3.84 -4.45
N VAL A 200 -9.89 -4.15 -3.23
CA VAL A 200 -10.45 -3.61 -1.99
C VAL A 200 -9.73 -2.35 -1.51
N LEU A 201 -8.81 -1.80 -2.32
CA LEU A 201 -8.23 -0.48 -2.09
C LEU A 201 -9.24 0.61 -2.50
N PRO A 202 -9.70 1.46 -1.57
CA PRO A 202 -10.64 2.52 -1.89
C PRO A 202 -10.02 3.54 -2.86
N PRO A 203 -10.73 3.93 -3.93
CA PRO A 203 -10.29 4.97 -4.85
C PRO A 203 -9.83 6.25 -4.17
N ALA A 204 -10.55 6.69 -3.13
CA ALA A 204 -10.23 7.90 -2.38
C ALA A 204 -8.87 7.79 -1.66
N GLU A 205 -8.52 6.62 -1.12
CA GLU A 205 -7.20 6.41 -0.51
C GLU A 205 -6.09 6.39 -1.55
N ILE A 206 -6.34 5.73 -2.70
CA ILE A 206 -5.39 5.70 -3.81
C ILE A 206 -5.08 7.13 -4.24
N ASP A 207 -6.11 7.93 -4.47
CA ASP A 207 -5.98 9.31 -4.91
C ASP A 207 -5.21 10.14 -3.87
N HIS A 208 -5.52 9.98 -2.57
CA HIS A 208 -4.78 10.63 -1.48
C HIS A 208 -3.30 10.24 -1.46
N VAL A 209 -2.97 8.95 -1.55
CA VAL A 209 -1.58 8.46 -1.53
C VAL A 209 -0.80 9.00 -2.72
N LEU A 210 -1.40 8.94 -3.92
CA LEU A 210 -0.76 9.45 -5.14
C LEU A 210 -0.46 10.95 -5.03
N LEU A 211 -1.42 11.75 -4.54
CA LEU A 211 -1.22 13.19 -4.35
C LEU A 211 -0.15 13.48 -3.30
N THR A 212 -0.17 12.78 -2.17
CA THR A 212 0.86 12.92 -1.11
C THR A 212 2.27 12.64 -1.65
N ILE A 213 2.43 11.61 -2.50
CA ILE A 213 3.71 11.30 -3.13
C ILE A 213 4.12 12.40 -4.12
N ILE A 214 3.20 12.87 -4.96
CA ILE A 214 3.47 13.95 -5.93
C ILE A 214 3.89 15.23 -5.19
N ASP A 215 3.18 15.62 -4.14
CA ASP A 215 3.48 16.82 -3.35
C ASP A 215 4.84 16.72 -2.68
N ALA A 216 5.18 15.57 -2.10
CA ALA A 216 6.44 15.35 -1.42
C ALA A 216 7.65 15.39 -2.38
N ASN A 217 7.46 15.06 -3.66
CA ASN A 217 8.53 14.97 -4.66
C ASN A 217 8.49 16.08 -5.72
N TYR A 218 7.51 16.99 -5.66
CA TYR A 218 7.23 18.01 -6.69
C TYR A 218 7.00 17.43 -8.10
N GLY A 219 6.50 16.19 -8.15
CA GLY A 219 6.27 15.43 -9.37
C GLY A 219 6.84 14.02 -9.30
N ALA A 220 6.34 13.13 -10.16
CA ALA A 220 6.85 11.77 -10.28
C ALA A 220 6.63 11.21 -11.70
N GLY A 221 7.55 10.37 -12.17
CA GLY A 221 7.32 9.54 -13.35
C GLY A 221 6.15 8.60 -13.10
N ARG A 222 5.38 8.26 -14.15
CA ARG A 222 4.14 7.47 -13.98
C ARG A 222 4.37 6.10 -13.34
N ASP A 223 5.40 5.38 -13.80
CA ASP A 223 5.72 4.06 -13.25
C ASP A 223 6.31 4.16 -11.83
N ASP A 224 7.15 5.17 -11.57
CA ASP A 224 7.73 5.41 -10.24
C ASP A 224 6.65 5.74 -9.20
N LEU A 225 5.67 6.56 -9.59
CA LEU A 225 4.51 6.90 -8.77
C LEU A 225 3.71 5.66 -8.37
N VAL A 226 3.48 4.75 -9.33
CA VAL A 226 2.78 3.48 -9.07
C VAL A 226 3.59 2.58 -8.14
N GLN A 227 4.91 2.49 -8.32
CA GLN A 227 5.76 1.72 -7.40
C GLN A 227 5.75 2.32 -6.00
N ALA A 228 5.89 3.64 -5.87
CA ALA A 228 5.87 4.32 -4.58
C ALA A 228 4.52 4.13 -3.86
N ALA A 229 3.39 4.25 -4.58
CA ALA A 229 2.05 4.04 -4.02
C ALA A 229 1.85 2.59 -3.56
N SER A 230 2.29 1.61 -4.36
CA SER A 230 2.28 0.19 -3.98
C SER A 230 2.99 -0.05 -2.63
N ARG A 231 4.18 0.54 -2.46
CA ARG A 231 4.93 0.45 -1.18
C ARG A 231 4.23 1.17 -0.04
N ALA A 232 3.61 2.33 -0.29
CA ALA A 232 2.90 3.09 0.73
C ALA A 232 1.68 2.34 1.29
N PHE A 233 1.00 1.54 0.46
CA PHE A 233 -0.09 0.66 0.90
C PHE A 233 0.40 -0.63 1.58
N GLY A 234 1.71 -0.86 1.67
CA GLY A 234 2.28 -2.04 2.33
C GLY A 234 2.46 -3.25 1.43
N PHE A 235 2.37 -3.10 0.10
CA PHE A 235 2.60 -4.19 -0.85
C PHE A 235 4.10 -4.42 -1.08
N SER A 236 4.49 -5.69 -1.04
CA SER A 236 5.88 -6.15 -1.25
C SER A 236 6.25 -6.29 -2.73
N ALA A 237 5.26 -6.44 -3.60
CA ALA A 237 5.43 -6.48 -5.05
C ALA A 237 4.25 -5.76 -5.72
N THR A 238 4.54 -5.14 -6.86
CA THR A 238 3.51 -4.48 -7.67
C THR A 238 3.04 -5.46 -8.73
N SER A 239 2.02 -6.26 -8.40
CA SER A 239 1.39 -7.19 -9.35
C SER A 239 0.78 -6.44 -10.54
N ALA A 240 0.52 -7.14 -11.65
CA ALA A 240 -0.14 -6.53 -12.81
C ALA A 240 -1.50 -5.91 -12.42
N GLN A 241 -2.28 -6.63 -11.61
CA GLN A 241 -3.57 -6.18 -11.10
C GLN A 241 -3.45 -4.91 -10.23
N LEU A 242 -2.48 -4.87 -9.30
CA LEU A 242 -2.22 -3.67 -8.50
C LEU A 242 -1.75 -2.50 -9.36
N LYS A 243 -0.90 -2.77 -10.36
CA LYS A 243 -0.43 -1.76 -11.31
C LYS A 243 -1.61 -1.11 -12.03
N GLU A 244 -2.58 -1.90 -12.49
CA GLU A 244 -3.77 -1.40 -13.17
C GLU A 244 -4.67 -0.59 -12.24
N VAL A 245 -4.92 -1.05 -11.01
CA VAL A 245 -5.71 -0.31 -10.00
C VAL A 245 -5.08 1.06 -9.69
N LEU A 246 -3.75 1.12 -9.50
CA LEU A 246 -3.04 2.37 -9.19
C LEU A 246 -2.97 3.29 -10.42
N LYS A 247 -2.75 2.75 -11.62
CA LYS A 247 -2.80 3.53 -12.87
C LYS A 247 -4.18 4.12 -13.13
N ALA A 248 -5.25 3.38 -12.80
CA ALA A 248 -6.60 3.90 -12.88
C ALA A 248 -6.79 5.11 -11.95
N GLY A 249 -6.19 5.08 -10.75
CA GLY A 249 -6.14 6.25 -9.86
C GLY A 249 -5.43 7.46 -10.46
N VAL A 250 -4.26 7.25 -11.07
CA VAL A 250 -3.57 8.32 -11.81
C VAL A 250 -4.47 8.89 -12.91
N GLY A 251 -5.11 8.02 -13.70
CA GLY A 251 -6.03 8.45 -14.76
C GLY A 251 -7.23 9.23 -14.25
N ARG A 252 -7.80 8.86 -13.08
CA ARG A 252 -8.87 9.64 -12.43
C ARG A 252 -8.41 11.04 -12.05
N LEU A 253 -7.22 11.17 -11.44
CA LEU A 253 -6.66 12.46 -11.04
C LEU A 253 -6.35 13.36 -12.26
N GLU A 254 -5.88 12.77 -13.36
CA GLU A 254 -5.66 13.48 -14.63
C GLU A 254 -7.00 13.96 -15.23
N ALA A 255 -8.01 13.08 -15.29
CA ALA A 255 -9.33 13.42 -15.81
C ALA A 255 -10.05 14.49 -14.97
N ALA A 256 -9.87 14.47 -13.65
CA ALA A 256 -10.36 15.50 -12.74
C ALA A 256 -9.57 16.82 -12.82
N GLY A 257 -8.47 16.85 -13.57
CA GLY A 257 -7.62 18.03 -13.72
C GLY A 257 -6.83 18.41 -12.47
N VAL A 258 -6.70 17.50 -11.51
CA VAL A 258 -5.95 17.71 -10.26
C VAL A 258 -4.44 17.61 -10.52
N VAL A 259 -4.05 16.73 -11.44
CA VAL A 259 -2.66 16.56 -11.89
C VAL A 259 -2.56 16.75 -13.41
N THR A 260 -1.36 17.05 -13.89
CA THR A 260 -1.09 17.22 -15.32
C THR A 260 0.29 16.67 -15.66
N VAL A 261 0.50 16.30 -16.93
CA VAL A 261 1.77 15.79 -17.42
C VAL A 261 2.61 16.97 -17.92
N ARG A 262 3.84 17.11 -17.41
CA ARG A 262 4.84 18.07 -17.89
C ARG A 262 6.13 17.32 -18.25
N GLY A 263 6.38 17.15 -19.54
CA GLY A 263 7.44 16.24 -20.01
C GLY A 263 7.08 14.80 -19.62
N ASP A 264 7.99 14.12 -18.92
CA ASP A 264 7.80 12.75 -18.45
C ASP A 264 7.24 12.65 -17.02
N LEU A 265 6.98 13.79 -16.37
CA LEU A 265 6.55 13.85 -14.98
C LEU A 265 5.07 14.20 -14.85
N ILE A 266 4.41 13.54 -13.90
CA ILE A 266 3.08 13.89 -13.41
C ILE A 266 3.25 14.86 -12.25
N VAL A 267 2.67 16.05 -12.38
CA VAL A 267 2.78 17.13 -11.39
C VAL A 267 1.41 17.62 -10.95
N ARG A 268 1.31 18.17 -9.73
CA ARG A 268 0.08 18.80 -9.27
C ARG A 268 -0.23 20.05 -10.06
N LYS A 269 -1.48 20.22 -10.47
CA LYS A 269 -1.93 21.44 -11.13
C LYS A 269 -2.10 22.53 -10.07
N VAL A 270 -1.24 23.54 -10.10
CA VAL A 270 -1.39 24.73 -9.27
C VAL A 270 -2.53 25.56 -9.87
N ALA A 271 -3.55 25.90 -9.07
CA ALA A 271 -4.58 26.84 -9.49
C ALA A 271 -3.90 28.19 -9.78
N ALA A 272 -4.15 28.73 -10.98
CA ALA A 272 -3.69 30.06 -11.37
C ALA A 272 -4.43 31.15 -10.60
#